data_AF-A0A0Q6RHD7-F1
#
_entry.id   AF-A0A0Q6RHD7-F1
#
_cell.length_a   1.000
_cell.length_b   1.000
_cell.length_c   1.000
_cell.angle_alpha   90.00
_cell.angle_beta   90.00
_cell.angle_gamma   90.00
#
_symmetry.space_group_name_H-M   'P 1'
#
loop_
_entity.id
_entity.type
_entity.pdbx_description
1 polymer ?
#
loop_
_entity_poly.entity_id
_entity_poly.type
_entity_poly.pdbx_seq_one_letter_code
_entity_poly.pdbx_strand_id
1 'polypeptide(L)'
;MADNSLRFAIGDDEPLSEIWTVTVNRSDVYLSSSGFNSVMKLSLHQSGVCQMATSQQLYEERLSVLEGGPDSRTVLRWKRCITPDTGGALAARIIFAACGRWPNPSTAKASKPPLLLPCPPEGYGVELTIFYSKEDPRQHTHDIQQEMNFISVLKLANDDCVSFFGRFLELPGDFFSFRRVPKGQTLATVGFDQGGGETEWGDLSSYEILQDFENAATIYSLHNMQLKRMAR
;
A
#
# COMPACT_ATOMS: atom_id res chain seq x y z
N MET A 1 -14.38 9.01 22.49
CA MET A 1 -13.41 9.55 21.52
C MET A 1 -13.75 8.98 20.16
N ALA A 2 -13.78 9.79 19.11
CA ALA A 2 -14.02 9.29 17.75
C ALA A 2 -12.96 8.24 17.41
N ASP A 3 -13.35 7.22 16.64
CA ASP A 3 -12.44 6.17 16.21
C ASP A 3 -11.43 6.77 15.22
N ASN A 4 -10.19 6.99 15.66
CA ASN A 4 -9.10 7.53 14.83
C ASN A 4 -8.47 6.45 13.93
N SER A 5 -9.28 5.48 13.49
CA SER A 5 -8.85 4.41 12.62
C SER A 5 -9.81 4.21 11.46
N LEU A 6 -9.26 4.09 10.25
CA LEU A 6 -9.99 3.67 9.06
C LEU A 6 -9.60 2.22 8.79
N ARG A 7 -10.57 1.36 8.52
CA ARG A 7 -10.33 0.00 8.06
C ARG A 7 -10.99 -0.17 6.72
N PHE A 8 -10.27 -0.73 5.75
CA PHE A 8 -10.83 -0.97 4.44
C PHE A 8 -10.31 -2.29 3.85
N ALA A 9 -11.06 -2.83 2.91
CA ALA A 9 -10.67 -3.96 2.09
C ALA A 9 -11.28 -3.79 0.70
N ILE A 10 -10.76 -4.52 -0.29
CA ILE A 10 -11.23 -4.50 -1.67
C ILE A 10 -11.89 -5.84 -1.96
N GLY A 11 -13.09 -5.80 -2.52
CA GLY A 11 -13.88 -7.00 -2.81
C GLY A 11 -15.27 -6.92 -2.21
N ASP A 12 -16.12 -7.81 -2.72
CA ASP A 12 -17.41 -8.10 -2.12
C ASP A 12 -17.25 -9.22 -1.07
N ASP A 13 -18.25 -9.45 -0.21
CA ASP A 13 -18.17 -10.27 1.02
C ASP A 13 -17.21 -11.47 0.95
N GLU A 14 -17.21 -12.26 -0.14
CA GLU A 14 -16.09 -13.12 -0.54
C GLU A 14 -16.00 -13.22 -2.08
N PRO A 15 -14.80 -13.18 -2.73
CA PRO A 15 -13.46 -13.06 -2.14
C PRO A 15 -13.06 -11.61 -1.79
N LEU A 16 -12.42 -11.44 -0.64
CA LEU A 16 -11.96 -10.16 -0.11
C LEU A 16 -10.42 -10.07 -0.10
N SER A 17 -9.88 -8.88 -0.33
CA SER A 17 -8.49 -8.56 -0.04
C SER A 17 -8.16 -8.69 1.46
N GLU A 18 -6.88 -8.60 1.81
CA GLU A 18 -6.50 -8.33 3.20
C GLU A 18 -7.14 -7.03 3.70
N ILE A 19 -7.48 -6.98 4.99
CA ILE A 19 -7.99 -5.76 5.61
C ILE A 19 -6.82 -4.83 5.92
N TRP A 20 -6.86 -3.64 5.35
CA TRP A 20 -5.95 -2.55 5.68
C TRP A 20 -6.50 -1.76 6.86
N THR A 21 -5.62 -1.48 7.81
CA THR A 21 -5.92 -0.61 8.95
C THR A 21 -5.04 0.62 8.87
N VAL A 22 -5.67 1.78 8.81
CA VAL A 22 -5.07 3.08 8.98
C VAL A 22 -5.18 3.47 10.45
N THR A 23 -4.07 3.84 11.07
CA THR A 23 -4.03 4.34 12.44
C THR A 23 -3.32 5.68 12.48
N VAL A 24 -3.81 6.57 13.33
CA VAL A 24 -3.20 7.87 13.60
C VAL A 24 -2.57 7.84 15.00
N ASN A 25 -1.32 8.24 15.10
CA ASN A 25 -0.66 8.52 16.37
C ASN A 25 -0.14 9.95 16.35
N ARG A 26 -0.83 10.85 17.08
CA ARG A 26 -0.61 12.30 17.03
C ARG A 26 -0.77 12.85 15.60
N SER A 27 0.35 13.08 14.92
CA SER A 27 0.43 13.60 13.54
C SER A 27 1.11 12.64 12.58
N ASP A 28 1.37 11.41 13.00
CA ASP A 28 1.86 10.34 12.15
C ASP A 28 0.70 9.44 11.74
N VAL A 29 0.73 8.97 10.48
CA VAL A 29 -0.26 8.04 9.92
C VAL A 29 0.42 6.75 9.53
N TYR A 30 -0.19 5.62 9.90
CA TYR A 30 0.33 4.29 9.63
C TYR A 30 -0.72 3.44 8.95
N LEU A 31 -0.33 2.77 7.86
CA LEU A 31 -1.15 1.78 7.18
C LEU A 31 -0.49 0.41 7.31
N SER A 32 -1.26 -0.57 7.75
CA SER A 32 -0.82 -1.97 7.90
C SER A 32 -1.91 -2.93 7.46
N SER A 33 -1.55 -4.01 6.77
CA SER A 33 -2.49 -5.08 6.40
C SER A 33 -2.61 -6.13 7.52
N SER A 34 -3.80 -6.72 7.66
CA SER A 34 -4.13 -7.71 8.69
C SER A 34 -3.87 -9.16 8.29
N GLY A 35 -3.41 -9.41 7.05
CA GLY A 35 -3.19 -10.75 6.53
C GLY A 35 -1.94 -11.43 7.08
N PHE A 36 -1.71 -12.67 6.62
CA PHE A 36 -0.66 -13.56 7.11
C PHE A 36 0.70 -12.83 7.13
N ASN A 37 1.20 -12.57 8.35
CA ASN A 37 2.46 -11.90 8.70
C ASN A 37 2.54 -10.36 8.66
N SER A 38 1.44 -9.58 8.53
CA SER A 38 1.45 -8.09 8.62
C SER A 38 2.72 -7.46 8.02
N VAL A 39 3.10 -7.95 6.84
CA VAL A 39 4.50 -7.96 6.41
C VAL A 39 4.96 -6.55 6.11
N MET A 40 4.06 -5.73 5.60
CA MET A 40 4.37 -4.39 5.12
C MET A 40 3.64 -3.34 5.94
N LYS A 41 4.37 -2.27 6.25
CA LYS A 41 3.87 -1.08 6.93
C LYS A 41 4.26 0.16 6.12
N LEU A 42 3.26 0.96 5.77
CA LEU A 42 3.45 2.31 5.27
C LEU A 42 3.35 3.28 6.44
N SER A 43 4.34 4.15 6.59
CA SER A 43 4.42 5.18 7.63
C SER A 43 4.56 6.55 6.98
N LEU A 44 3.69 7.49 7.33
CA LEU A 44 3.69 8.88 6.87
C LEU A 44 3.90 9.76 8.10
N HIS A 45 5.11 10.27 8.30
CA HIS A 45 5.46 11.00 9.51
C HIS A 45 5.15 12.50 9.38
N GLN A 46 4.91 13.14 10.52
CA GLN A 46 4.74 14.60 10.63
C GLN A 46 5.93 15.37 10.04
N SER A 47 7.14 14.81 10.14
CA SER A 47 8.37 15.40 9.58
C SER A 47 8.39 15.49 8.05
N GLY A 48 7.40 14.91 7.38
CA GLY A 48 7.35 14.76 5.93
C GLY A 48 8.16 13.56 5.42
N VAL A 49 8.86 12.83 6.29
CA VAL A 49 9.49 11.57 5.89
C VAL A 49 8.42 10.49 5.81
N CYS A 50 8.40 9.78 4.70
CA CYS A 50 7.50 8.66 4.44
C CYS A 50 8.34 7.42 4.19
N GLN A 51 7.84 6.26 4.59
CA GLN A 51 8.53 5.00 4.33
C GLN A 51 7.59 3.82 4.25
N MET A 52 7.96 2.86 3.41
CA MET A 52 7.42 1.52 3.39
C MET A 52 8.48 0.59 3.97
N ALA A 53 8.11 -0.22 4.95
CA ALA A 53 9.04 -1.10 5.63
C ALA A 53 8.40 -2.43 5.93
N THR A 54 9.22 -3.48 6.02
CA THR A 54 8.74 -4.75 6.53
C THR A 54 8.48 -4.67 8.04
N SER A 55 7.72 -5.64 8.57
CA SER A 55 7.59 -5.82 10.02
C SER A 55 8.96 -6.11 10.64
N GLN A 56 9.15 -5.65 11.89
CA GLN A 56 10.40 -5.88 12.63
C GLN A 56 10.67 -7.37 12.76
N GLN A 57 9.63 -8.13 13.14
CA GLN A 57 9.71 -9.58 13.30
C GLN A 57 10.15 -10.28 12.01
N LEU A 58 9.54 -9.96 10.87
CA LEU A 58 9.95 -10.56 9.60
C LEU A 58 11.41 -10.24 9.28
N TYR A 59 11.82 -8.99 9.50
CA TYR A 59 13.19 -8.57 9.23
C TYR A 59 14.19 -9.32 10.10
N GLU A 60 13.99 -9.33 11.41
CA GLU A 60 14.89 -9.98 12.37
C GLU A 60 14.94 -11.49 12.15
N GLU A 61 13.79 -12.16 12.01
CA GLU A 61 13.71 -13.62 11.94
C GLU A 61 14.09 -14.19 10.57
N ARG A 62 13.89 -13.43 9.47
CA ARG A 62 14.02 -13.99 8.12
C ARG A 62 14.93 -13.23 7.18
N LEU A 63 15.02 -11.89 7.28
CA LEU A 63 15.74 -11.10 6.27
C LEU A 63 17.18 -10.81 6.72
N SER A 64 17.36 -10.41 7.97
CA SER A 64 18.66 -10.00 8.53
C SER A 64 19.67 -11.14 8.69
N VAL A 65 19.18 -12.39 8.68
CA VAL A 65 19.99 -13.60 8.82
C VAL A 65 20.42 -14.20 7.47
N LEU A 66 19.90 -13.68 6.36
CA LEU A 66 20.28 -14.15 5.01
C LEU A 66 21.66 -13.61 4.65
N GLU A 67 22.51 -14.48 4.09
CA GLU A 67 23.77 -14.04 3.49
C GLU A 67 23.47 -13.10 2.32
N GLY A 68 23.96 -11.86 2.38
CA GLY A 68 23.61 -10.80 1.43
C GLY A 68 22.19 -10.24 1.60
N GLY A 69 21.54 -10.52 2.73
CA GLY A 69 20.28 -9.92 3.12
C GLY A 69 20.39 -8.40 3.31
N PRO A 70 19.25 -7.70 3.42
CA PRO A 70 19.26 -6.25 3.51
C PRO A 70 19.72 -5.75 4.88
N ASP A 71 20.46 -4.65 4.90
CA ASP A 71 20.92 -3.98 6.12
C ASP A 71 19.80 -3.30 6.93
N SER A 72 18.60 -3.23 6.37
CA SER A 72 17.45 -2.56 6.98
C SER A 72 16.13 -3.17 6.52
N ARG A 73 15.13 -3.09 7.41
CA ARG A 73 13.73 -3.43 7.11
C ARG A 73 13.03 -2.39 6.22
N THR A 74 13.63 -1.23 6.00
CA THR A 74 13.06 -0.18 5.15
C THR A 74 13.20 -0.59 3.69
N VAL A 75 12.08 -0.78 3.02
CA VAL A 75 12.02 -1.10 1.58
C VAL A 75 12.06 0.18 0.75
N LEU A 76 11.34 1.21 1.19
CA LEU A 76 11.22 2.48 0.50
C LEU A 76 11.22 3.63 1.49
N ARG A 77 11.87 4.74 1.13
CA ARG A 77 11.85 5.97 1.91
C ARG A 77 11.85 7.18 0.98
N TRP A 78 10.92 8.11 1.19
CA TRP A 78 10.82 9.35 0.43
C TRP A 78 10.45 10.51 1.35
N LYS A 79 10.47 11.72 0.80
CA LYS A 79 10.00 12.92 1.48
C LYS A 79 8.79 13.47 0.75
N ARG A 80 7.65 13.57 1.42
CA ARG A 80 6.43 14.17 0.84
C ARG A 80 6.54 15.69 0.75
N CYS A 81 5.73 16.28 -0.10
CA CYS A 81 5.47 17.72 -0.10
C CYS A 81 5.05 18.22 1.30
N ILE A 82 5.43 19.46 1.58
CA ILE A 82 4.88 20.21 2.73
C ILE A 82 3.37 20.34 2.53
N THR A 83 2.61 20.19 3.61
CA THR A 83 1.16 20.38 3.58
C THR A 83 0.86 21.83 3.16
N PRO A 84 0.19 22.07 2.02
CA PRO A 84 -0.08 23.41 1.53
C PRO A 84 -1.15 24.10 2.38
N ASP A 85 -1.12 25.43 2.43
CA ASP A 85 -2.11 26.22 3.19
C ASP A 85 -3.53 26.06 2.63
N THR A 86 -3.65 25.79 1.33
CA THR A 86 -4.90 25.55 0.62
C THR A 86 -4.77 24.35 -0.32
N GLY A 87 -5.84 23.59 -0.52
CA GLY A 87 -5.84 22.39 -1.35
C GLY A 87 -5.17 21.19 -0.67
N GLY A 88 -4.69 20.24 -1.48
CA GLY A 88 -4.07 19.01 -0.99
C GLY A 88 -2.74 18.69 -1.69
N ALA A 89 -1.78 18.19 -0.94
CA ALA A 89 -0.53 17.65 -1.45
C ALA A 89 -0.55 16.12 -1.46
N LEU A 90 -0.19 15.53 -2.59
CA LEU A 90 -0.08 14.08 -2.73
C LEU A 90 1.06 13.55 -1.85
N ALA A 91 0.78 12.53 -1.04
CA ALA A 91 1.78 11.85 -0.22
C ALA A 91 2.13 10.46 -0.75
N ALA A 92 1.11 9.70 -1.19
CA ALA A 92 1.28 8.35 -1.71
C ALA A 92 0.10 7.93 -2.60
N ARG A 93 0.36 7.01 -3.53
CA ARG A 93 -0.62 6.21 -4.26
C ARG A 93 -0.37 4.74 -3.95
N ILE A 94 -1.43 3.97 -3.75
CA ILE A 94 -1.37 2.51 -3.59
C ILE A 94 -2.29 1.89 -4.62
N ILE A 95 -1.75 1.08 -5.53
CA ILE A 95 -2.51 0.42 -6.57
C ILE A 95 -2.71 -1.05 -6.21
N PHE A 96 -3.97 -1.45 -6.06
CA PHE A 96 -4.39 -2.81 -5.79
C PHE A 96 -4.93 -3.43 -7.08
N ALA A 97 -4.12 -4.24 -7.74
CA ALA A 97 -4.53 -4.86 -9.01
C ALA A 97 -5.53 -6.00 -8.80
N ALA A 98 -6.61 -6.08 -9.58
CA ALA A 98 -7.41 -7.31 -9.56
C ALA A 98 -6.55 -8.46 -10.09
N CYS A 99 -6.40 -9.50 -9.27
CA CYS A 99 -6.05 -10.81 -9.77
C CYS A 99 -7.29 -11.69 -9.62
N GLY A 100 -7.59 -12.54 -10.60
CA GLY A 100 -8.80 -13.37 -10.60
C GLY A 100 -8.93 -14.33 -9.40
N ARG A 101 -7.97 -14.34 -8.46
CA ARG A 101 -8.05 -14.97 -7.14
C ARG A 101 -7.28 -14.16 -6.10
N TRP A 102 -7.98 -13.45 -5.23
CA TRP A 102 -7.38 -12.90 -4.00
C TRP A 102 -6.92 -14.07 -3.11
N PRO A 103 -5.69 -14.03 -2.58
CA PRO A 103 -5.22 -15.08 -1.67
C PRO A 103 -6.13 -15.11 -0.44
N ASN A 104 -6.67 -16.30 -0.16
CA ASN A 104 -7.51 -16.71 0.96
C ASN A 104 -8.13 -15.58 1.81
N PRO A 105 -9.48 -15.41 1.81
CA PRO A 105 -10.12 -14.40 2.64
C PRO A 105 -9.66 -14.55 4.10
N SER A 106 -9.25 -13.44 4.70
CA SER A 106 -8.85 -13.43 6.10
C SER A 106 -10.04 -13.92 6.94
N THR A 107 -9.91 -15.12 7.53
CA THR A 107 -10.92 -15.69 8.44
C THR A 107 -10.97 -14.99 9.79
N ALA A 108 -10.05 -14.04 10.05
CA ALA A 108 -10.05 -13.27 11.27
C ALA A 108 -11.33 -12.42 11.36
N LYS A 109 -12.22 -12.80 12.29
CA LYS A 109 -13.36 -11.97 12.70
C LYS A 109 -12.83 -10.66 13.25
N ALA A 110 -12.80 -9.66 12.39
CA ALA A 110 -12.49 -8.30 12.72
C ALA A 110 -13.50 -7.80 13.79
N SER A 111 -13.01 -7.17 14.85
CA SER A 111 -13.87 -6.60 15.91
C SER A 111 -14.76 -5.45 15.39
N LYS A 112 -14.37 -4.84 14.27
CA LYS A 112 -15.15 -3.86 13.51
C LYS A 112 -15.15 -4.24 12.02
N PRO A 113 -16.29 -4.15 11.32
CA PRO A 113 -16.30 -4.41 9.88
C PRO A 113 -15.44 -3.37 9.14
N PRO A 114 -14.62 -3.77 8.15
CA PRO A 114 -13.94 -2.82 7.27
C PRO A 114 -14.92 -2.13 6.32
N LEU A 115 -14.57 -0.95 5.83
CA LEU A 115 -15.17 -0.36 4.63
C LEU A 115 -14.81 -1.23 3.42
N LEU A 116 -15.82 -1.72 2.72
CA LEU A 116 -15.62 -2.47 1.49
C LEU A 116 -15.52 -1.51 0.31
N LEU A 117 -14.39 -1.55 -0.38
CA LEU A 117 -14.19 -0.93 -1.68
C LEU A 117 -14.54 -1.97 -2.76
N PRO A 118 -15.18 -1.57 -3.86
CA PRO A 118 -15.63 -2.51 -4.86
C PRO A 118 -14.46 -3.25 -5.53
N CYS A 119 -14.67 -4.51 -5.89
CA CYS A 119 -13.69 -5.29 -6.64
C CYS A 119 -13.48 -4.68 -8.03
N PRO A 120 -12.24 -4.38 -8.46
CA PRO A 120 -12.00 -3.91 -9.81
C PRO A 120 -12.19 -5.04 -10.83
N PRO A 121 -12.67 -4.75 -12.06
CA PRO A 121 -12.75 -5.76 -13.12
C PRO A 121 -11.36 -6.26 -13.56
N GLU A 122 -11.33 -7.35 -14.32
CA GLU A 122 -10.08 -7.88 -14.88
C GLU A 122 -9.38 -6.85 -15.78
N GLY A 123 -8.06 -6.71 -15.63
CA GLY A 123 -7.28 -5.67 -16.30
C GLY A 123 -7.33 -4.30 -15.61
N TYR A 124 -8.04 -4.17 -14.49
CA TYR A 124 -8.12 -2.95 -13.70
C TYR A 124 -7.55 -3.14 -12.30
N GLY A 125 -7.30 -2.03 -11.62
CA GLY A 125 -6.98 -2.00 -10.20
C GLY A 125 -7.77 -0.93 -9.46
N VAL A 126 -7.69 -0.96 -8.13
CA VAL A 126 -8.12 0.15 -7.27
C VAL A 126 -6.89 0.99 -6.95
N GLU A 127 -6.88 2.26 -7.33
CA GLU A 127 -5.92 3.24 -6.84
C GLU A 127 -6.48 3.89 -5.58
N LEU A 128 -5.74 3.77 -4.48
CA LEU A 128 -5.92 4.52 -3.26
C LEU A 128 -4.90 5.66 -3.20
N THR A 129 -5.37 6.89 -3.22
CA THR A 129 -4.54 8.09 -3.18
C THR A 129 -4.66 8.77 -1.82
N ILE A 130 -3.51 9.15 -1.25
CA ILE A 130 -3.40 9.76 0.07
C ILE A 130 -2.93 11.20 -0.08
N PHE A 131 -3.72 12.15 0.41
CA PHE A 131 -3.39 13.58 0.40
C PHE A 131 -3.30 14.16 1.80
N TYR A 132 -2.41 15.16 1.96
CA TYR A 132 -2.35 16.03 3.14
C TYR A 132 -2.91 17.41 2.79
N SER A 133 -3.75 17.97 3.65
CA SER A 133 -4.32 19.32 3.51
C SER A 133 -4.40 20.03 4.86
N LYS A 134 -4.44 21.36 4.89
CA LYS A 134 -4.77 22.14 6.10
C LYS A 134 -6.27 22.23 6.38
N GLU A 135 -7.05 22.09 5.34
CA GLU A 135 -8.51 22.17 5.35
C GLU A 135 -9.15 20.80 5.15
N ASP A 136 -10.45 20.70 5.44
CA ASP A 136 -11.21 19.50 5.13
C ASP A 136 -11.33 19.41 3.60
N PRO A 137 -10.81 18.34 2.97
CA PRO A 137 -10.83 18.21 1.52
C PRO A 137 -12.24 18.29 0.95
N ARG A 138 -13.27 17.88 1.71
CA ARG A 138 -14.67 17.93 1.26
C ARG A 138 -15.16 19.34 0.91
N GLN A 139 -14.45 20.37 1.35
CA GLN A 139 -14.79 21.78 1.12
C GLN A 139 -14.15 22.35 -0.16
N HIS A 140 -13.04 21.79 -0.65
CA HIS A 140 -12.22 22.41 -1.70
C HIS A 140 -11.80 21.47 -2.84
N THR A 141 -12.22 20.20 -2.80
CA THR A 141 -11.77 19.20 -3.78
C THR A 141 -12.68 19.05 -4.99
N HIS A 142 -13.25 20.14 -5.53
CA HIS A 142 -14.10 19.99 -6.72
C HIS A 142 -13.36 19.27 -7.87
N ASP A 143 -12.09 19.61 -8.09
CA ASP A 143 -11.28 19.00 -9.16
C ASP A 143 -10.85 17.55 -8.84
N ILE A 144 -10.48 17.25 -7.60
CA ILE A 144 -10.08 15.88 -7.20
C ILE A 144 -11.29 14.94 -7.14
N GLN A 145 -12.47 15.45 -6.74
CA GLN A 145 -13.70 14.68 -6.65
C GLN A 145 -14.28 14.32 -8.02
N GLN A 146 -13.92 15.03 -9.08
CA GLN A 146 -14.36 14.69 -10.44
C GLN A 146 -13.75 13.37 -10.94
N GLU A 147 -12.55 13.00 -10.47
CA GLU A 147 -11.85 11.80 -10.91
C GLU A 147 -11.78 10.69 -9.86
N MET A 148 -11.99 11.03 -8.59
CA MET A 148 -11.80 10.10 -7.48
C MET A 148 -12.95 10.13 -6.47
N ASN A 149 -13.31 8.95 -5.96
CA ASN A 149 -14.30 8.80 -4.90
C ASN A 149 -13.67 9.11 -3.55
N PHE A 150 -14.29 9.99 -2.76
CA PHE A 150 -13.88 10.22 -1.38
C PHE A 150 -14.13 8.97 -0.53
N ILE A 151 -13.11 8.51 0.20
CA ILE A 151 -13.20 7.35 1.11
C ILE A 151 -13.30 7.82 2.55
N SER A 152 -12.35 8.64 3.00
CA SER A 152 -12.29 9.08 4.40
C SER A 152 -11.36 10.28 4.58
N VAL A 153 -11.51 10.95 5.72
CA VAL A 153 -10.60 11.98 6.21
C VAL A 153 -10.32 11.75 7.69
N LEU A 154 -9.06 11.88 8.08
CA LEU A 154 -8.59 11.79 9.46
C LEU A 154 -7.96 13.14 9.84
N LYS A 155 -8.43 13.74 10.93
CA LYS A 155 -7.82 14.96 11.48
C LYS A 155 -6.63 14.60 12.39
N LEU A 156 -5.50 15.26 12.19
CA LEU A 156 -4.26 15.06 12.94
C LEU A 156 -4.14 16.05 14.11
N ALA A 157 -3.21 15.76 15.04
CA ALA A 157 -2.96 16.62 16.20
C ALA A 157 -2.33 17.98 15.87
N ASN A 158 -1.75 18.14 14.68
CA ASN A 158 -1.17 19.39 14.17
C ASN A 158 -2.15 20.17 13.27
N ASP A 159 -3.45 19.88 13.38
CA ASP A 159 -4.55 20.42 12.58
C ASP A 159 -4.52 20.10 11.08
N ASP A 160 -3.52 19.39 10.58
CA ASP A 160 -3.54 18.81 9.24
C ASP A 160 -4.66 17.75 9.12
N CYS A 161 -5.16 17.58 7.90
CA CYS A 161 -6.03 16.50 7.49
C CYS A 161 -5.25 15.51 6.62
N VAL A 162 -5.48 14.22 6.82
CA VAL A 162 -5.07 13.17 5.89
C VAL A 162 -6.30 12.55 5.27
N SER A 163 -6.35 12.57 3.95
CA SER A 163 -7.52 12.16 3.19
C SER A 163 -7.21 11.04 2.23
N PHE A 164 -8.20 10.17 2.06
CA PHE A 164 -8.13 8.96 1.27
C PHE A 164 -9.15 9.05 0.15
N PHE A 165 -8.68 8.86 -1.08
CA PHE A 165 -9.49 8.87 -2.28
C PHE A 165 -9.27 7.58 -3.06
N GLY A 166 -10.31 7.04 -3.66
CA GLY A 166 -10.29 5.79 -4.41
C GLY A 166 -10.80 5.96 -5.83
N ARG A 167 -10.14 5.33 -6.80
CA ARG A 167 -10.72 5.16 -8.15
C ARG A 167 -10.32 3.83 -8.74
N PHE A 168 -11.04 3.41 -9.78
CA PHE A 168 -10.53 2.38 -10.66
C PHE A 168 -9.56 2.98 -11.66
N LEU A 169 -8.50 2.23 -11.97
CA LEU A 169 -7.62 2.54 -13.07
C LEU A 169 -7.47 1.30 -13.96
N GLU A 170 -7.37 1.54 -15.26
CA GLU A 170 -6.92 0.52 -16.21
C GLU A 170 -5.43 0.25 -15.93
N LEU A 171 -5.07 -1.02 -15.82
CA LEU A 171 -3.69 -1.42 -15.65
C LEU A 171 -3.05 -1.56 -17.03
N PRO A 172 -1.82 -1.09 -17.24
CA PRO A 172 -1.12 -1.33 -18.49
C PRO A 172 -0.97 -2.85 -18.70
N GLY A 173 -0.97 -3.30 -19.96
CA GLY A 173 -0.88 -4.74 -20.28
C GLY A 173 0.40 -5.40 -19.75
N ASP A 174 1.42 -4.60 -19.48
CA ASP A 174 2.70 -5.00 -18.89
C ASP A 174 2.79 -4.70 -17.38
N PHE A 175 1.67 -4.41 -16.70
CA PHE A 175 1.63 -4.14 -15.26
C PHE A 175 2.23 -5.27 -14.42
N PHE A 176 1.99 -6.51 -14.83
CA PHE A 176 2.60 -7.71 -14.23
C PHE A 176 3.88 -8.16 -14.96
N SER A 177 4.36 -7.40 -15.95
CA SER A 177 5.66 -7.63 -16.62
C SER A 177 6.77 -6.96 -15.83
N PHE A 178 6.86 -7.45 -14.62
CA PHE A 178 7.91 -7.35 -13.65
C PHE A 178 9.32 -7.38 -14.28
N ARG A 179 10.04 -6.25 -14.16
CA ARG A 179 11.43 -6.08 -14.62
C ARG A 179 12.37 -6.21 -13.43
N ARG A 180 13.35 -7.12 -13.53
CA ARG A 180 14.43 -7.22 -12.55
C ARG A 180 15.09 -5.86 -12.32
N VAL A 181 15.18 -5.46 -11.05
CA VAL A 181 15.99 -4.32 -10.64
C VAL A 181 17.45 -4.61 -11.00
N PRO A 182 18.16 -3.73 -11.73
CA PRO A 182 19.55 -3.93 -12.08
C PRO A 182 20.41 -4.15 -10.82
N LYS A 183 21.28 -5.16 -10.89
CA LYS A 183 22.23 -5.52 -9.82
C LYS A 183 23.07 -4.28 -9.45
N GLY A 184 23.05 -3.88 -8.18
CA GLY A 184 23.86 -2.77 -7.66
C GLY A 184 23.10 -1.48 -7.33
N GLN A 185 21.78 -1.41 -7.55
CA GLN A 185 20.95 -0.43 -6.86
C GLN A 185 20.55 -1.01 -5.50
N THR A 186 21.03 -0.40 -4.42
CA THR A 186 20.85 -0.83 -3.02
C THR A 186 19.40 -0.69 -2.61
N LEU A 187 18.62 -1.66 -3.01
CA LEU A 187 17.21 -1.77 -2.75
C LEU A 187 16.98 -3.28 -2.58
N ALA A 188 17.23 -3.70 -1.34
CA ALA A 188 16.92 -4.94 -0.63
C ALA A 188 16.05 -6.02 -1.31
N THR A 189 16.40 -6.56 -2.48
CA THR A 189 15.67 -7.69 -3.09
C THR A 189 15.64 -8.90 -2.17
N VAL A 190 14.57 -9.09 -1.39
CA VAL A 190 14.24 -10.39 -0.79
C VAL A 190 12.95 -10.88 -1.39
N GLY A 191 13.06 -11.99 -2.13
CA GLY A 191 11.90 -12.73 -2.56
C GLY A 191 11.40 -13.64 -1.45
N PHE A 192 10.08 -13.79 -1.37
CA PHE A 192 9.48 -14.75 -0.46
C PHE A 192 9.70 -16.15 -1.04
N ASP A 193 10.84 -16.75 -0.76
CA ASP A 193 11.02 -18.19 -0.97
C ASP A 193 10.25 -18.93 0.14
N GLN A 194 9.01 -19.34 -0.16
CA GLN A 194 8.25 -20.22 0.72
C GLN A 194 8.70 -21.66 0.50
N GLY A 195 9.93 -21.99 0.92
CA GLY A 195 10.46 -23.32 1.21
C GLY A 195 9.72 -24.51 0.60
N GLY A 196 9.67 -24.58 -0.73
CA GLY A 196 8.80 -25.52 -1.45
C GLY A 196 9.37 -25.93 -2.79
N GLY A 197 10.61 -26.43 -2.82
CA GLY A 197 11.26 -26.95 -4.02
C GLY A 197 11.60 -25.86 -5.04
N GLU A 198 12.43 -26.21 -6.03
CA GLU A 198 12.61 -25.41 -7.24
C GLU A 198 11.23 -25.24 -7.92
N THR A 199 10.49 -24.22 -7.52
CA THR A 199 9.36 -23.79 -8.32
C THR A 199 9.92 -22.99 -9.48
N GLU A 200 9.36 -23.15 -10.69
CA GLU A 200 9.73 -22.39 -11.91
C GLU A 200 9.59 -20.86 -11.75
N TRP A 201 9.22 -20.38 -10.56
CA TRP A 201 9.08 -19.00 -10.16
C TRP A 201 10.35 -18.55 -9.44
N GLY A 202 11.39 -18.23 -10.22
CA GLY A 202 12.60 -17.62 -9.67
C GLY A 202 12.28 -16.38 -8.82
N ASP A 203 12.97 -16.25 -7.68
CA ASP A 203 13.13 -15.06 -6.84
C ASP A 203 12.15 -13.91 -7.11
N LEU A 204 10.89 -14.05 -6.70
CA LEU A 204 9.93 -12.94 -6.70
C LEU A 204 10.29 -11.97 -5.58
N SER A 205 11.31 -11.15 -5.85
CA SER A 205 11.77 -10.08 -4.98
C SER A 205 10.64 -9.09 -4.72
N SER A 206 10.56 -8.58 -3.49
CA SER A 206 9.67 -7.50 -3.03
C SER A 206 9.87 -6.14 -3.76
N TYR A 207 10.45 -6.18 -4.96
CA TYR A 207 11.17 -5.10 -5.62
C TYR A 207 10.63 -4.73 -6.98
N GLU A 208 9.32 -4.61 -7.07
CA GLU A 208 8.68 -4.01 -8.25
C GLU A 208 7.70 -2.92 -7.84
N ILE A 209 7.86 -2.45 -6.60
CA ILE A 209 7.15 -1.34 -5.99
C ILE A 209 7.93 -0.04 -6.24
N LEU A 210 8.08 0.46 -7.47
CA LEU A 210 8.26 1.91 -7.64
C LEU A 210 8.25 2.40 -9.10
N GLN A 211 7.49 3.47 -9.32
CA GLN A 211 8.03 4.64 -10.01
C GLN A 211 8.17 5.75 -8.96
N ASP A 212 9.40 6.21 -8.74
CA ASP A 212 9.66 7.37 -7.87
C ASP A 212 9.17 8.61 -8.62
N PHE A 213 8.37 9.42 -7.94
CA PHE A 213 8.09 10.78 -8.37
C PHE A 213 8.62 11.69 -7.29
N GLU A 214 9.32 12.76 -7.67
CA GLU A 214 9.73 13.79 -6.72
C GLU A 214 8.50 14.18 -5.89
N ASN A 215 8.59 13.97 -4.58
CA ASN A 215 7.60 14.31 -3.55
C ASN A 215 6.43 13.34 -3.30
N ALA A 216 6.30 12.22 -4.03
CA ALA A 216 5.29 11.19 -3.75
C ALA A 216 5.69 9.79 -4.25
N ALA A 217 5.25 8.75 -3.56
CA ALA A 217 5.48 7.37 -4.00
C ALA A 217 4.22 6.75 -4.62
N THR A 218 4.39 6.02 -5.73
CA THR A 218 3.39 5.08 -6.24
C THR A 218 3.79 3.66 -5.85
N ILE A 219 2.94 3.02 -5.06
CA ILE A 219 3.14 1.69 -4.47
C ILE A 219 2.21 0.71 -5.18
N TYR A 220 2.77 -0.30 -5.83
CA TYR A 220 1.99 -1.43 -6.34
C TYR A 220 1.81 -2.44 -5.20
N SER A 221 0.57 -2.74 -4.82
CA SER A 221 0.28 -3.68 -3.75
C SER A 221 0.61 -5.10 -4.20
N LEU A 222 1.69 -5.64 -3.64
CA LEU A 222 2.20 -6.99 -3.91
C LEU A 222 1.28 -8.11 -3.39
N HIS A 223 0.29 -7.79 -2.54
CA HIS A 223 -0.57 -8.78 -1.88
C HIS A 223 -1.54 -9.47 -2.85
N ASN A 224 -1.68 -8.98 -4.08
CA ASN A 224 -2.49 -9.59 -5.16
C ASN A 224 -1.64 -10.49 -6.06
N MET A 225 -0.35 -10.65 -5.76
CA MET A 225 0.59 -11.35 -6.62
C MET A 225 0.82 -12.80 -6.20
N GLN A 226 -0.24 -13.52 -5.81
CA GLN A 226 -0.25 -14.94 -6.16
C GLN A 226 -0.49 -15.02 -7.66
N LEU A 227 0.57 -14.82 -8.45
CA LEU A 227 0.56 -14.93 -9.89
C LEU A 227 0.08 -16.33 -10.27
N LYS A 228 -1.20 -16.43 -10.60
CA LYS A 228 -1.76 -17.62 -11.19
C LYS A 228 -1.21 -17.70 -12.61
N ARG A 229 -0.51 -18.79 -12.92
CA ARG A 229 -0.10 -19.21 -14.26
C ARG A 229 -1.22 -18.88 -15.28
N MET A 230 -0.97 -17.91 -16.16
CA MET A 230 -1.67 -17.84 -17.44
C MET A 230 -1.13 -19.01 -18.25
N ALA A 231 -1.91 -20.10 -18.33
CA ALA A 231 -1.57 -21.20 -19.21
C ALA A 231 -1.49 -20.68 -20.65
N ARG A 232 -0.36 -20.90 -21.31
CA ARG A 232 -0.30 -20.97 -22.77
C ARG A 232 -0.63 -22.38 -23.20
#